data_AF-A0A842IL79-F1
#
_entry.id   AF-A0A842IL79-F1
#
_cell.length_a   1.000
_cell.length_b   1.000
_cell.length_c   1.000
_cell.angle_alpha   90.00
_cell.angle_beta   90.00
_cell.angle_gamma   90.00
#
_symmetry.space_group_name_H-M   'P 1'
#
loop_
_entity.id
_entity.type
_entity.pdbx_description
1 polymer ?
#
loop_
_entity_poly.entity_id
_entity_poly.type
_entity_poly.pdbx_seq_one_letter_code
_entity_poly.pdbx_strand_id
1 'polypeptide(L)'
;MDPVAAPFAKQIAFLLNQNDFARSMANIEAKVLFTFDAENRIRILDVESSNPGLKAFVAEKLDGRKVFVGQYLEGKRFILPIRIAF
;
A
#
# COMPACT_ATOMS: atom_id res chain seq x y z
N MET A 1 11.40 14.63 -14.50
CA MET A 1 9.93 14.53 -14.54
C MET A 1 9.52 13.78 -13.29
N ASP A 2 8.83 14.44 -12.37
CA ASP A 2 8.21 13.72 -11.26
C ASP A 2 7.22 12.70 -11.83
N PRO A 3 7.23 11.43 -11.37
CA PRO A 3 6.19 10.50 -11.75
C PRO A 3 4.86 11.12 -11.34
N VAL A 4 3.94 11.30 -12.30
CA VAL A 4 2.57 11.72 -12.02
C VAL A 4 2.07 10.83 -10.89
N ALA A 5 1.80 11.43 -9.72
CA ALA A 5 1.41 10.67 -8.54
C ALA A 5 0.23 9.78 -8.92
N ALA A 6 0.36 8.48 -8.66
CA ALA A 6 -0.66 7.53 -9.06
C ALA A 6 -2.02 7.96 -8.49
N PRO A 7 -3.12 7.88 -9.26
CA PRO A 7 -4.40 8.49 -8.87
C PRO A 7 -5.02 7.89 -7.58
N PHE A 8 -4.54 6.72 -7.17
CA PHE A 8 -4.91 6.04 -5.92
C PHE A 8 -3.97 6.33 -4.74
N ALA A 9 -2.81 6.97 -4.96
CA ALA A 9 -1.74 7.08 -3.96
C ALA A 9 -2.20 7.76 -2.67
N LYS A 10 -3.00 8.84 -2.77
CA LYS A 10 -3.55 9.54 -1.60
C LYS A 10 -4.50 8.67 -0.79
N GLN A 11 -5.28 7.80 -1.44
CA GLN A 11 -6.21 6.89 -0.76
C GLN A 11 -5.46 5.78 -0.03
N ILE A 12 -4.43 5.21 -0.67
CA ILE A 12 -3.55 4.23 -0.02
C ILE A 12 -2.83 4.86 1.18
N ALA A 13 -2.27 6.08 1.02
CA ALA A 13 -1.64 6.79 2.12
C ALA A 13 -2.60 7.03 3.29
N PHE A 14 -3.86 7.37 3.00
CA PHE A 14 -4.90 7.52 4.01
C PHE A 14 -5.18 6.21 4.78
N LEU A 15 -5.27 5.08 4.07
CA LEU A 15 -5.48 3.76 4.70
C LEU A 15 -4.30 3.36 5.62
N LEU A 16 -3.07 3.69 5.22
CA LEU A 16 -1.85 3.35 5.97
C LEU A 16 -1.56 4.31 7.13
N ASN A 17 -2.02 5.56 7.06
CA ASN A 17 -1.86 6.53 8.15
C ASN A 17 -2.66 6.18 9.41
N GLN A 18 -3.63 5.27 9.30
CA GLN A 18 -4.37 4.72 10.46
C GLN A 18 -3.60 3.54 11.05
N ASN A 19 -2.49 3.83 11.72
CA ASN A 19 -1.62 2.83 12.34
C ASN A 19 -1.27 3.18 13.78
N ASP A 20 -0.92 2.15 14.55
CA ASP A 20 -0.49 2.25 15.95
C ASP A 20 1.01 1.92 16.12
N PHE A 21 1.83 2.13 15.07
CA PHE A 21 3.26 1.87 15.19
C PHE A 21 3.88 2.87 16.17
N ALA A 22 4.61 2.36 17.15
CA ALA A 22 5.28 3.18 18.15
C ALA A 22 6.57 3.79 17.60
N ARG A 23 6.97 4.97 18.12
CA ARG A 23 8.20 5.68 17.72
C ARG A 23 9.47 4.82 17.84
N SER A 24 9.46 3.85 18.75
CA SER A 24 10.53 2.87 18.95
C SER A 24 10.68 1.87 17.79
N MET A 25 9.70 1.78 16.90
CA MET A 25 9.72 0.93 15.69
C MET A 25 10.20 1.72 14.45
N ALA A 26 11.07 2.71 14.62
CA ALA A 26 11.60 3.51 13.52
C ALA A 26 12.42 2.67 12.53
N ASN A 27 12.46 3.11 11.27
CA ASN A 27 13.25 2.51 10.17
C ASN A 27 12.82 1.10 9.75
N ILE A 28 11.56 0.73 9.98
CA ILE A 28 10.99 -0.46 9.35
C ILE A 28 10.43 -0.11 7.97
N GLU A 29 10.70 -0.98 7.01
CA GLU A 29 10.36 -0.79 5.61
C GLU A 29 9.65 -2.02 5.05
N ALA A 30 8.78 -1.79 4.07
CA ALA A 30 8.16 -2.84 3.28
C ALA A 30 8.08 -2.43 1.81
N LYS A 31 8.07 -3.41 0.91
CA LYS A 31 7.81 -3.23 -0.51
C LYS A 31 6.62 -4.10 -0.90
N VAL A 32 5.57 -3.47 -1.38
CA VAL A 32 4.30 -4.12 -1.67
C VAL A 32 4.14 -4.25 -3.18
N LEU A 33 4.01 -5.47 -3.68
CA LEU A 33 3.57 -5.74 -5.04
C LEU A 33 2.07 -6.01 -5.02
N PHE A 34 1.30 -5.25 -5.80
CA PHE A 34 -0.15 -5.39 -5.85
C PHE A 34 -0.70 -5.12 -7.26
N THR A 35 -1.94 -5.56 -7.47
CA THR A 35 -2.76 -5.28 -8.66
C THR A 35 -4.13 -4.79 -8.23
N PHE A 36 -4.97 -4.38 -9.18
CA PHE A 36 -6.39 -4.15 -8.97
C PHE A 36 -7.24 -5.25 -9.60
N ASP A 37 -8.38 -5.55 -8.98
CA ASP A 37 -9.44 -6.35 -9.58
C ASP A 37 -10.41 -5.49 -10.42
N ALA A 38 -11.43 -6.12 -11.00
CA ALA A 38 -12.44 -5.47 -11.83
C ALA A 38 -13.27 -4.39 -11.13
N GLU A 39 -13.30 -4.39 -9.80
CA GLU A 39 -13.99 -3.38 -8.99
C GLU A 39 -13.04 -2.29 -8.47
N ASN A 40 -11.80 -2.24 -8.97
CA ASN A 40 -10.71 -1.41 -8.45
C ASN A 40 -10.41 -1.66 -6.96
N ARG A 41 -10.55 -2.90 -6.49
CA ARG A 41 -10.01 -3.30 -5.17
C ARG A 41 -8.58 -3.75 -5.31
N ILE A 42 -7.77 -3.37 -4.34
CA ILE A 42 -6.38 -3.79 -4.24
C ILE A 42 -6.34 -5.30 -4.00
N ARG A 43 -5.48 -5.99 -4.73
CA ARG A 43 -5.14 -7.39 -4.53
C ARG A 43 -3.63 -7.46 -4.31
N ILE A 44 -3.23 -7.82 -3.11
CA ILE A 44 -1.81 -7.96 -2.79
C ILE A 44 -1.28 -9.24 -3.44
N LEU A 45 -0.14 -9.11 -4.11
CA LEU A 45 0.58 -10.22 -4.70
C LEU A 45 1.76 -10.63 -3.81
N ASP A 46 2.48 -9.67 -3.24
CA ASP A 46 3.57 -9.91 -2.31
C ASP A 46 3.82 -8.71 -1.39
N VAL A 47 4.36 -8.98 -0.19
CA VAL A 47 4.84 -7.97 0.76
C VAL A 47 6.23 -8.37 1.23
N GLU A 48 7.26 -7.70 0.72
CA GLU A 48 8.64 -7.89 1.16
C GLU A 48 8.92 -7.00 2.38
N SER A 49 9.28 -7.59 3.52
CA SER A 49 9.72 -6.86 4.72
C SER A 49 10.42 -7.80 5.70
N SER A 50 11.35 -7.28 6.50
CA SER A 50 11.93 -8.01 7.63
C SER A 50 11.05 -7.96 8.89
N ASN A 51 10.05 -7.07 8.94
CA ASN A 51 9.16 -6.91 10.08
C ASN A 51 7.81 -7.62 9.83
N PRO A 52 7.49 -8.71 10.56
CA PRO A 52 6.24 -9.43 10.38
C PRO A 52 4.99 -8.61 10.71
N GLY A 53 5.08 -7.70 11.68
CA GLY A 53 3.98 -6.80 12.05
C GLY A 53 3.63 -5.82 10.93
N LEU A 54 4.65 -5.27 10.26
CA LEU A 54 4.45 -4.41 9.10
C LEU A 54 3.84 -5.18 7.92
N LYS A 55 4.27 -6.42 7.67
CA LYS A 55 3.64 -7.29 6.66
C LYS A 55 2.15 -7.48 6.92
N ALA A 56 1.81 -7.88 8.14
CA ALA A 56 0.43 -8.15 8.54
C ALA A 56 -0.43 -6.88 8.45
N PHE A 57 0.08 -5.76 8.96
CA PHE A 57 -0.59 -4.47 8.90
C PHE A 57 -0.90 -4.03 7.47
N VAL A 58 0.09 -4.09 6.57
CA VAL A 58 -0.11 -3.72 5.16
C VAL A 58 -1.16 -4.60 4.50
N ALA A 59 -1.13 -5.91 4.77
CA ALA A 59 -2.12 -6.84 4.24
C ALA A 59 -3.54 -6.49 4.72
N GLU A 60 -3.71 -6.28 6.03
CA GLU A 60 -5.00 -5.92 6.63
C GLU A 60 -5.54 -4.58 6.12
N LYS A 61 -4.68 -3.57 5.97
CA LYS A 61 -5.11 -2.24 5.55
C LYS A 61 -5.38 -2.13 4.07
N LEU A 62 -4.72 -2.90 3.22
CA LEU A 62 -4.80 -2.72 1.77
C LEU A 62 -5.56 -3.82 1.05
N ASP A 63 -5.41 -5.09 1.40
CA ASP A 63 -6.01 -6.17 0.59
C ASP A 63 -7.54 -6.09 0.59
N GLY A 64 -8.12 -6.20 -0.60
CA GLY A 64 -9.56 -6.05 -0.83
C GLY A 64 -10.10 -4.62 -0.70
N ARG A 65 -9.29 -3.61 -0.38
CA ARG A 65 -9.77 -2.21 -0.29
C ARG A 65 -9.98 -1.61 -1.67
N LYS A 66 -11.17 -1.05 -1.87
CA LYS A 66 -11.55 -0.33 -3.08
C LYS A 66 -10.91 1.06 -3.10
N VAL A 67 -10.37 1.44 -4.26
CA VAL A 67 -9.95 2.82 -4.54
C VAL A 67 -10.88 3.45 -5.58
N PHE A 68 -11.13 4.74 -5.42
CA PHE A 68 -12.01 5.50 -6.29
C PHE A 68 -11.16 6.34 -7.24
N VAL A 69 -10.96 5.84 -8.46
CA VAL A 69 -10.22 6.54 -9.52
C VAL A 69 -11.05 6.60 -10.80
N GLY A 70 -10.89 7.66 -11.59
CA GLY A 70 -11.59 7.81 -12.87
C GLY A 70 -11.04 6.95 -14.02
N GLN A 71 -10.04 6.11 -13.75
CA GLN A 71 -9.37 5.29 -14.76
C GLN A 71 -9.41 3.81 -14.39
N TYR A 72 -9.40 2.96 -15.41
CA TYR A 72 -9.35 1.51 -15.25
C TYR A 72 -7.93 1.03 -14.91
N LEU A 73 -7.82 0.28 -13.81
CA LEU A 73 -6.56 -0.18 -13.24
C LEU A 73 -6.38 -1.69 -13.23
N GLU A 74 -7.41 -2.46 -13.55
CA GLU A 74 -7.39 -3.92 -13.46
C GLU A 74 -6.19 -4.53 -14.19
N GLY A 75 -5.56 -5.54 -13.58
CA GLY A 75 -4.41 -6.27 -14.12
C GLY A 75 -3.09 -5.50 -14.15
N LYS A 76 -3.09 -4.17 -13.96
CA LYS A 76 -1.85 -3.38 -13.84
C LYS A 76 -1.18 -3.69 -12.50
N ARG A 77 0.11 -4.00 -12.55
CA ARG A 77 0.94 -4.25 -11.36
C ARG A 77 1.67 -3.01 -10.91
N PHE A 78 1.70 -2.79 -9.61
CA PHE A 78 2.32 -1.65 -8.97
C PHE A 78 3.23 -2.09 -7.83
N ILE A 79 4.30 -1.34 -7.63
CA ILE A 79 5.21 -1.49 -6.49
C ILE A 79 5.05 -0.25 -5.62
N LEU A 80 4.74 -0.46 -4.34
CA LEU A 80 4.64 0.60 -3.34
C LEU A 80 5.71 0.38 -2.26
N PRO A 81 6.74 1.24 -2.19
CA PRO A 81 7.61 1.29 -1.02
C PRO A 81 6.86 1.94 0.15
N ILE A 82 6.97 1.33 1.33
CA ILE A 82 6.42 1.80 2.60
C ILE A 82 7.57 1.94 3.58
N ARG A 83 7.62 3.06 4.29
CA ARG A 83 8.56 3.31 5.37
C ARG A 83 7.82 3.92 6.55
N ILE A 84 8.02 3.37 7.73
CA ILE A 84 7.58 4.01 8.98
C ILE A 84 8.69 4.98 9.42
N ALA A 85 8.38 6.27 9.36
CA ALA A 85 9.25 7.37 9.78
C ALA A 85 8.49 8.27 10.76
N PHE A 86 9.17 8.73 11.81
CA PHE A 86 8.64 9.59 12.88
C PHE A 86 9.48 10.86 13.05
#